data_AF-H6CBG1-F1
#
_entry.id   AF-H6CBG1-F1
#
_cell.length_a   1.000
_cell.length_b   1.000
_cell.length_c   1.000
_cell.angle_alpha   90.00
_cell.angle_beta   90.00
_cell.angle_gamma   90.00
#
_symmetry.space_group_name_H-M   'P 1'
#
loop_
_entity.id
_entity.type
_entity.pdbx_description
1 polymer ?
#
loop_
_entity_poly.entity_id
_entity_poly.type
_entity_poly.pdbx_seq_one_letter_code
_entity_poly.pdbx_strand_id
1 'polypeptide(L)'
;MDNALYDTSWVLYSITHLPASLHAIILDPKLSAGGARAQTEALGLSEHAAALRASLAREQEQRPRYEEVEEHERLGVLKECTWRLLLSSRAELEHSSVDAHGRKRKRDHRDSTAGASCQSTGNHHGHALMISLVYDRTTYKLVIYTTEKTPQSSTSSSRRDLRPEPDSNSDATAILLCKASPSALKAVTTYLADTFSLALADITPLRLSPALIRSTLEQYLATVSVALGRAAFASALVAEAEQESVAEEHEHEREQEREHLHSIFQSIVGTLRITISFAPPVAPSLKTLDITVPPRTVGEQYRHVLDGSDQTTNDSRRPQFMDTLATWIRDKTGLNIDPFPSTIVNGDDNDGNDDDEGNAAVGNDTSVATANKTKKNPMRPHTETETETESEASVQEPPPHQPPMRVSRVSTAAYAISVEGRLKFASKPVELVNGFLGLLEHGSNAEGVSEARHENFVREANQQLLNAVLAEARRQVREDG
;
A
#
# COMPACT_ATOMS: atom_id res chain seq x y z
N MET A 1 -6.71 -9.34 -3.85
CA MET A 1 -5.26 -9.42 -4.14
C MET A 1 -4.85 -10.85 -4.52
N ASP A 2 -4.08 -11.03 -5.60
CA ASP A 2 -3.63 -12.34 -6.12
C ASP A 2 -2.52 -13.01 -5.26
N ASN A 3 -2.46 -14.35 -5.22
CA ASN A 3 -1.46 -15.14 -4.49
C ASN A 3 -0.03 -14.93 -5.00
N ALA A 4 0.16 -14.52 -6.24
CA ALA A 4 1.48 -14.31 -6.84
C ALA A 4 2.30 -13.19 -6.16
N LEU A 5 1.64 -12.30 -5.42
CA LEU A 5 2.26 -11.20 -4.66
C LEU A 5 2.86 -11.64 -3.32
N TYR A 6 2.51 -12.83 -2.84
CA TYR A 6 2.89 -13.34 -1.53
C TYR A 6 4.22 -14.11 -1.56
N ASP A 7 4.86 -14.21 -0.39
CA ASP A 7 6.12 -14.91 -0.13
C ASP A 7 7.29 -14.46 -1.01
N THR A 8 7.19 -13.25 -1.55
CA THR A 8 8.23 -12.61 -2.35
C THR A 8 8.58 -11.26 -1.74
N SER A 9 9.88 -10.98 -1.65
CA SER A 9 10.39 -9.64 -1.36
C SER A 9 10.51 -8.87 -2.65
N TRP A 10 9.82 -7.74 -2.72
CA TRP A 10 9.75 -6.83 -3.84
C TRP A 10 10.63 -5.60 -3.57
N VAL A 11 11.31 -5.13 -4.62
CA VAL A 11 11.89 -3.78 -4.68
C VAL A 11 10.91 -2.89 -5.43
N LEU A 12 10.59 -1.73 -4.86
CA LEU A 12 9.60 -0.81 -5.38
C LEU A 12 10.25 0.27 -6.24
N TYR A 13 9.66 0.52 -7.39
CA TYR A 13 9.97 1.63 -8.27
C TYR A 13 8.69 2.44 -8.52
N SER A 14 8.84 3.75 -8.71
CA SER A 14 7.80 4.63 -9.22
C SER A 14 7.84 4.60 -10.74
N ILE A 15 6.68 4.64 -11.39
CA ILE A 15 6.53 4.94 -12.81
C ILE A 15 5.79 6.28 -12.87
N THR A 16 6.50 7.37 -13.12
CA THR A 16 5.97 8.74 -13.05
C THR A 16 4.81 8.95 -14.02
N HIS A 17 5.02 8.54 -15.27
CA HIS A 17 4.06 8.63 -16.37
C HIS A 17 3.87 7.26 -17.02
N LEU A 18 2.73 6.61 -16.75
CA LEU A 18 2.35 5.37 -17.40
C LEU A 18 1.76 5.66 -18.79
N PRO A 19 2.37 5.19 -19.89
CA PRO A 19 1.85 5.44 -21.24
C PRO A 19 0.42 4.91 -21.39
N ALA A 20 -0.42 5.64 -22.13
CA ALA A 20 -1.82 5.28 -22.32
C ALA A 20 -2.04 3.88 -22.90
N SER A 21 -1.13 3.42 -23.77
CA SER A 21 -1.15 2.06 -24.34
C SER A 21 -0.93 0.97 -23.28
N LEU A 22 0.04 1.16 -22.40
CA LEU A 22 0.31 0.23 -21.29
C LEU A 22 -0.79 0.31 -20.22
N HIS A 23 -1.29 1.51 -19.95
CA HIS A 23 -2.40 1.73 -19.04
C HIS A 23 -3.69 1.04 -19.53
N ALA A 24 -3.97 1.11 -20.84
CA ALA A 24 -5.12 0.41 -21.44
C ALA A 24 -5.04 -1.11 -21.26
N ILE A 25 -3.83 -1.70 -21.42
CA ILE A 25 -3.61 -3.13 -21.15
C ILE A 25 -3.93 -3.48 -19.70
N ILE A 26 -3.57 -2.61 -18.74
CA ILE A 26 -3.78 -2.85 -17.31
C ILE A 26 -5.25 -2.62 -16.89
N LEU A 27 -5.90 -1.61 -17.45
CA LEU A 27 -7.22 -1.12 -17.02
C LEU A 27 -8.41 -1.73 -17.74
N ASP A 28 -8.25 -2.43 -18.86
CA ASP A 28 -9.41 -2.91 -19.62
C ASP A 28 -9.68 -4.41 -19.37
N PRO A 29 -10.32 -4.80 -18.24
CA PRO A 29 -10.96 -6.10 -18.11
C PRO A 29 -12.41 -6.08 -18.63
N LYS A 30 -12.92 -4.95 -19.19
CA LYS A 30 -14.33 -4.78 -19.56
C LYS A 30 -14.72 -5.52 -20.84
N LEU A 31 -13.83 -6.35 -21.36
CA LEU A 31 -14.08 -7.29 -22.45
C LEU A 31 -14.36 -8.71 -21.93
N SER A 32 -14.27 -8.95 -20.62
CA SER A 32 -14.29 -10.27 -19.98
C SER A 32 -15.68 -10.87 -19.71
N ALA A 33 -16.78 -10.18 -20.01
CA ALA A 33 -18.14 -10.73 -19.80
C ALA A 33 -18.61 -11.70 -20.90
N GLY A 34 -17.81 -11.90 -21.97
CA GLY A 34 -18.10 -12.88 -23.02
C GLY A 34 -16.91 -13.82 -23.21
N GLY A 35 -17.05 -15.11 -22.90
CA GLY A 35 -15.97 -16.10 -22.93
C GLY A 35 -15.18 -16.21 -24.24
N ALA A 36 -15.68 -15.67 -25.36
CA ALA A 36 -14.96 -15.56 -26.62
C ALA A 36 -13.80 -14.54 -26.59
N ARG A 37 -13.83 -13.52 -25.71
CA ARG A 37 -12.90 -12.39 -25.73
C ARG A 37 -11.76 -12.49 -24.71
N ALA A 38 -11.92 -13.29 -23.66
CA ALA A 38 -10.81 -13.69 -22.78
C ALA A 38 -9.67 -14.38 -23.54
N GLN A 39 -10.00 -15.10 -24.62
CA GLN A 39 -8.99 -15.68 -25.53
C GLN A 39 -8.23 -14.61 -26.31
N THR A 40 -8.89 -13.51 -26.72
CA THR A 40 -8.25 -12.41 -27.44
C THR A 40 -7.28 -11.63 -26.55
N GLU A 41 -7.62 -11.42 -25.29
CA GLU A 41 -6.70 -10.82 -24.31
C GLU A 41 -5.50 -11.71 -24.05
N ALA A 42 -5.72 -13.01 -23.86
CA ALA A 42 -4.64 -13.99 -23.70
C ALA A 42 -3.71 -14.01 -24.93
N LEU A 43 -4.25 -13.84 -26.14
CA LEU A 43 -3.47 -13.69 -27.37
C LEU A 43 -2.59 -12.44 -27.34
N GLY A 44 -3.14 -11.27 -27.02
CA GLY A 44 -2.37 -10.03 -26.96
C GLY A 44 -1.25 -10.06 -25.91
N LEU A 45 -1.53 -10.56 -24.72
CA LEU A 45 -0.51 -10.74 -23.67
C LEU A 45 0.55 -11.78 -24.06
N SER A 46 0.15 -12.84 -24.78
CA SER A 46 1.09 -13.82 -25.32
C SER A 46 1.99 -13.23 -26.42
N GLU A 47 1.48 -12.33 -27.25
CA GLU A 47 2.27 -11.60 -28.25
C GLU A 47 3.32 -10.72 -27.58
N HIS A 48 2.93 -9.96 -26.55
CA HIS A 48 3.89 -9.19 -25.74
C HIS A 48 4.93 -10.07 -25.05
N ALA A 49 4.53 -11.23 -24.54
CA ALA A 49 5.45 -12.18 -23.94
C ALA A 49 6.48 -12.74 -24.95
N ALA A 50 6.04 -13.08 -26.16
CA ALA A 50 6.92 -13.53 -27.24
C ALA A 50 7.85 -12.41 -27.72
N ALA A 51 7.34 -11.19 -27.85
CA ALA A 51 8.13 -10.02 -28.23
C ALA A 51 9.19 -9.67 -27.19
N LEU A 52 8.84 -9.70 -25.90
CA LEU A 52 9.78 -9.52 -24.79
C LEU A 52 10.87 -10.59 -24.83
N ARG A 53 10.49 -11.87 -25.00
CA ARG A 53 11.44 -12.98 -25.12
C ARG A 53 12.42 -12.78 -26.27
N ALA A 54 11.95 -12.35 -27.44
CA ALA A 54 12.80 -12.03 -28.57
C ALA A 54 13.73 -10.84 -28.29
N SER A 55 13.24 -9.83 -27.56
CA SER A 55 14.05 -8.68 -27.13
C SER A 55 15.17 -9.10 -26.18
N LEU A 56 14.87 -9.97 -25.20
CA LEU A 56 15.86 -10.52 -24.28
C LEU A 56 16.96 -11.30 -25.03
N ALA A 57 16.59 -12.09 -26.04
CA ALA A 57 17.55 -12.82 -26.87
C ALA A 57 18.47 -11.88 -27.67
N ARG A 58 17.92 -10.81 -28.26
CA ARG A 58 18.74 -9.80 -28.98
C ARG A 58 19.70 -9.06 -28.05
N GLU A 59 19.26 -8.71 -26.85
CA GLU A 59 20.14 -8.05 -25.88
C GLU A 59 21.26 -9.00 -25.42
N GLN A 60 20.95 -10.28 -25.25
CA GLN A 60 21.94 -11.31 -24.92
C GLN A 60 23.02 -11.42 -26.00
N GLU A 61 22.67 -11.35 -27.28
CA GLU A 61 23.64 -11.34 -28.40
C GLU A 61 24.55 -10.11 -28.43
N GLN A 62 24.12 -8.97 -27.86
CA GLN A 62 24.90 -7.73 -27.82
C GLN A 62 25.80 -7.64 -26.59
N ARG A 63 25.57 -8.46 -25.55
CA ARG A 63 26.36 -8.41 -24.32
C ARG A 63 27.74 -9.04 -24.53
N PRO A 64 28.77 -8.56 -23.80
CA PRO A 64 30.06 -9.22 -23.79
C PRO A 64 29.92 -10.70 -23.42
N ARG A 65 30.58 -11.59 -24.18
CA ARG A 65 30.44 -13.05 -24.06
C ARG A 65 30.66 -13.59 -22.63
N TYR A 66 31.50 -12.93 -21.83
CA TYR A 66 31.74 -13.36 -20.45
C TYR A 66 30.52 -13.13 -19.53
N GLU A 67 29.77 -12.03 -19.73
CA GLU A 67 28.55 -11.74 -18.96
C GLU A 67 27.45 -12.73 -19.31
N GLU A 68 27.35 -13.09 -20.59
CA GLU A 68 26.41 -14.10 -21.07
C GLU A 68 26.70 -15.47 -20.43
N VAL A 69 27.96 -15.91 -20.45
CA VAL A 69 28.35 -17.20 -19.85
C VAL A 69 28.08 -17.19 -18.35
N GLU A 70 28.41 -16.11 -17.65
CA GLU A 70 28.15 -15.97 -16.21
C GLU A 70 26.65 -15.96 -15.89
N GLU A 71 25.84 -15.22 -16.67
CA GLU A 71 24.38 -15.18 -16.50
C GLU A 71 23.75 -16.54 -16.83
N HIS A 72 24.18 -17.19 -17.91
CA HIS A 72 23.73 -18.52 -18.28
C HIS A 72 24.11 -19.57 -17.25
N GLU A 73 25.33 -19.52 -16.71
CA GLU A 73 25.76 -20.41 -15.64
C GLU A 73 25.00 -20.16 -14.34
N ARG A 74 24.56 -18.92 -14.06
CA ARG A 74 23.81 -18.59 -12.84
C ARG A 74 22.31 -18.85 -12.94
N LEU A 75 21.70 -18.48 -14.07
CA LEU A 75 20.25 -18.47 -14.25
C LEU A 75 19.77 -19.68 -15.07
N GLY A 76 20.59 -20.14 -16.01
CA GLY A 76 20.25 -21.09 -17.05
C GLY A 76 19.51 -20.46 -18.23
N VAL A 77 18.83 -21.28 -19.03
CA VAL A 77 18.06 -20.83 -20.20
C VAL A 77 16.71 -20.28 -19.74
N LEU A 78 16.27 -19.18 -20.35
CA LEU A 78 14.90 -18.71 -20.21
C LEU A 78 13.94 -19.77 -20.78
N LYS A 79 13.15 -20.43 -19.92
CA LYS A 79 12.16 -21.42 -20.31
C LYS A 79 10.86 -20.77 -20.73
N GLU A 80 10.36 -19.85 -19.92
CA GLU A 80 9.03 -19.28 -20.11
C GLU A 80 9.06 -17.77 -19.87
N CYS A 81 8.26 -17.04 -20.65
CA CYS A 81 7.98 -15.63 -20.43
C CYS A 81 6.46 -15.50 -20.51
N THR A 82 5.81 -14.98 -19.46
CA THR A 82 4.35 -14.81 -19.42
C THR A 82 3.95 -13.44 -18.92
N TRP A 83 2.84 -12.96 -19.45
CA TRP A 83 2.17 -11.72 -19.05
C TRP A 83 0.77 -12.09 -18.57
N ARG A 84 0.39 -11.65 -17.39
CA ARG A 84 -0.91 -11.96 -16.79
C ARG A 84 -1.46 -10.75 -16.05
N LEU A 85 -2.73 -10.43 -16.30
CA LEU A 85 -3.45 -9.47 -15.48
C LEU A 85 -3.79 -10.12 -14.13
N LEU A 86 -3.42 -9.43 -13.05
CA LEU A 86 -3.82 -9.78 -11.70
C LEU A 86 -5.15 -9.10 -11.43
N LEU A 87 -6.24 -9.85 -11.57
CA LEU A 87 -7.57 -9.35 -11.28
C LEU A 87 -7.71 -9.11 -9.77
N SER A 88 -8.30 -7.97 -9.41
CA SER A 88 -8.82 -7.81 -8.06
C SER A 88 -9.95 -8.84 -7.88
N SER A 89 -9.74 -9.80 -6.97
CA SER A 89 -10.57 -10.98 -6.63
C SER A 89 -12.10 -10.81 -6.67
N ARG A 90 -12.61 -9.58 -6.65
CA ARG A 90 -14.02 -9.24 -6.70
C ARG A 90 -14.70 -9.62 -8.03
N ALA A 91 -14.00 -9.55 -9.16
CA ALA A 91 -14.62 -9.74 -10.48
C ALA A 91 -14.89 -11.22 -10.84
N GLU A 92 -14.14 -12.18 -10.30
CA GLU A 92 -14.29 -13.60 -10.67
C GLU A 92 -15.54 -14.25 -10.06
N LEU A 93 -16.07 -13.71 -8.97
CA LEU A 93 -17.17 -14.30 -8.19
C LEU A 93 -18.56 -13.89 -8.65
N GLU A 94 -18.72 -12.76 -9.32
CA GLU A 94 -20.03 -12.34 -9.85
C GLU A 94 -20.48 -13.16 -11.09
N HIS A 95 -19.58 -13.97 -11.67
CA HIS A 95 -19.82 -14.65 -12.94
C HIS A 95 -20.24 -16.12 -12.85
N SER A 96 -20.33 -16.73 -11.65
CA SER A 96 -20.82 -18.11 -11.51
C SER A 96 -22.32 -18.26 -11.19
N SER A 97 -23.08 -17.16 -11.14
CA SER A 97 -24.47 -17.14 -10.61
C SER A 97 -25.58 -17.14 -11.69
N VAL A 98 -25.25 -17.17 -12.98
CA VAL A 98 -26.26 -17.08 -14.04
C VAL A 98 -26.69 -18.48 -14.52
N ASP A 99 -27.74 -19.01 -13.89
CA ASP A 99 -28.88 -19.69 -14.57
C ASP A 99 -29.89 -20.32 -13.58
N ALA A 100 -30.17 -19.69 -12.43
CA ALA A 100 -31.33 -20.06 -11.62
C ALA A 100 -32.59 -19.33 -12.11
N HIS A 101 -33.47 -20.10 -12.75
CA HIS A 101 -34.64 -19.70 -13.51
C HIS A 101 -35.56 -18.63 -12.87
N GLY A 102 -35.97 -17.70 -13.72
CA GLY A 102 -36.79 -16.55 -13.40
C GLY A 102 -38.08 -16.86 -12.64
N ARG A 103 -38.21 -16.24 -11.46
CA ARG A 103 -39.49 -16.07 -10.78
C ARG A 103 -39.83 -14.58 -10.73
N LYS A 104 -40.85 -14.20 -11.52
CA LYS A 104 -41.49 -12.88 -11.46
C LYS A 104 -42.02 -12.64 -10.04
N ARG A 105 -41.43 -11.72 -9.28
CA ARG A 105 -42.01 -11.23 -8.02
C ARG A 105 -42.63 -9.83 -8.20
N LYS A 106 -43.81 -9.70 -7.63
CA LYS A 106 -44.71 -8.54 -7.62
C LYS A 106 -44.15 -7.48 -6.66
N ARG A 107 -44.15 -6.23 -7.14
CA ARG A 107 -43.63 -5.03 -6.48
C ARG A 107 -44.62 -4.56 -5.41
N ASP A 108 -44.23 -4.62 -4.14
CA ASP A 108 -44.90 -3.89 -3.06
C ASP A 108 -43.97 -2.84 -2.46
N HIS A 109 -44.61 -1.79 -1.99
CA HIS A 109 -44.11 -0.45 -1.74
C HIS A 109 -44.22 -0.20 -0.23
N ARG A 110 -43.11 -0.01 0.51
CA ARG A 110 -43.11 0.80 1.76
C ARG A 110 -41.75 1.01 2.43
N ASP A 111 -41.61 2.24 2.90
CA ASP A 111 -40.92 2.79 4.08
C ASP A 111 -39.41 2.57 4.27
N SER A 112 -38.69 3.64 3.92
CA SER A 112 -37.27 3.89 4.17
C SER A 112 -37.03 4.27 5.64
N THR A 113 -36.53 3.34 6.44
CA THR A 113 -35.83 3.63 7.69
C THR A 113 -34.35 3.87 7.40
N ALA A 114 -33.83 4.96 7.97
CA ALA A 114 -32.46 5.43 7.85
C ALA A 114 -31.45 4.41 8.41
N GLY A 115 -30.97 3.50 7.55
CA GLY A 115 -29.83 2.65 7.83
C GLY A 115 -28.55 3.45 7.71
N ALA A 116 -27.74 3.42 8.78
CA ALA A 116 -26.42 4.04 8.84
C ALA A 116 -25.61 3.69 7.59
N SER A 117 -25.37 4.70 6.73
CA SER A 117 -24.50 4.52 5.58
C SER A 117 -23.09 4.33 6.10
N CYS A 118 -22.66 3.07 6.21
CA CYS A 118 -21.25 2.73 6.21
C CYS A 118 -20.68 3.39 4.95
N GLN A 119 -19.94 4.49 5.13
CA GLN A 119 -19.22 5.13 4.05
C GLN A 119 -18.20 4.11 3.56
N SER A 120 -18.60 3.32 2.56
CA SER A 120 -17.69 2.54 1.74
C SER A 120 -16.75 3.57 1.14
N THR A 121 -15.62 3.77 1.83
CA THR A 121 -14.47 4.52 1.33
C THR A 121 -14.28 4.06 -0.11
N GLY A 122 -14.48 4.98 -1.06
CA GLY A 122 -14.73 4.65 -2.46
C GLY A 122 -13.85 3.49 -2.93
N ASN A 123 -14.48 2.45 -3.49
CA ASN A 123 -13.80 1.22 -3.88
C ASN A 123 -12.76 1.52 -4.96
N HIS A 124 -11.54 1.86 -4.54
CA HIS A 124 -10.38 1.99 -5.40
C HIS A 124 -9.91 0.58 -5.76
N HIS A 125 -10.43 0.07 -6.87
CA HIS A 125 -10.01 -1.21 -7.41
C HIS A 125 -8.59 -1.05 -7.94
N GLY A 126 -7.69 -1.88 -7.41
CA GLY A 126 -6.33 -2.00 -7.91
C GLY A 126 -6.32 -2.83 -9.18
N HIS A 127 -5.53 -2.39 -10.15
CA HIS A 127 -5.26 -3.13 -11.38
C HIS A 127 -3.77 -3.43 -11.42
N ALA A 128 -3.42 -4.67 -11.74
CA ALA A 128 -2.02 -5.07 -11.86
C ALA A 128 -1.76 -5.93 -13.10
N LEU A 129 -0.61 -5.73 -13.70
CA LEU A 129 -0.05 -6.56 -14.76
C LEU A 129 1.23 -7.21 -14.25
N MET A 130 1.26 -8.54 -14.25
CA MET A 130 2.42 -9.33 -13.86
C MET A 130 3.16 -9.84 -15.10
N ILE A 131 4.48 -9.65 -15.10
CA ILE A 131 5.43 -10.22 -16.05
C ILE A 131 6.26 -11.26 -15.29
N SER A 132 6.28 -12.51 -15.77
CA SER A 132 7.05 -13.60 -15.16
C SER A 132 8.07 -14.14 -16.16
N LEU A 133 9.34 -14.18 -15.75
CA LEU A 133 10.45 -14.76 -16.51
C LEU A 133 10.94 -16.00 -15.77
N VAL A 134 10.67 -17.18 -16.31
CA VAL A 134 11.03 -18.47 -15.72
C VAL A 134 12.30 -18.97 -16.38
N TYR A 135 13.42 -18.94 -15.65
CA TYR A 135 14.68 -19.56 -16.03
C TYR A 135 14.82 -20.94 -15.38
N ASP A 136 15.83 -21.72 -15.77
CA ASP A 136 16.09 -23.04 -15.17
C ASP A 136 16.25 -23.00 -13.64
N ARG A 137 16.93 -21.97 -13.12
CA ARG A 137 17.32 -21.90 -11.71
C ARG A 137 16.56 -20.87 -10.90
N THR A 138 15.84 -19.98 -11.55
CA THR A 138 15.15 -18.88 -10.86
C THR A 138 13.94 -18.40 -11.63
N THR A 139 13.01 -17.76 -10.92
CA THR A 139 11.87 -17.08 -11.53
C THR A 139 11.92 -15.61 -11.12
N TYR A 140 12.02 -14.74 -12.11
CA TYR A 140 11.87 -13.31 -11.92
C TYR A 140 10.41 -12.90 -12.13
N LYS A 141 9.95 -11.97 -11.31
CA LYS A 141 8.60 -11.44 -11.38
C LYS A 141 8.65 -9.92 -11.32
N LEU A 142 7.86 -9.28 -12.16
CA LEU A 142 7.64 -7.85 -12.15
C LEU A 142 6.13 -7.61 -12.13
N VAL A 143 5.65 -6.70 -11.29
CA VAL A 143 4.23 -6.34 -11.24
C VAL A 143 4.10 -4.83 -11.37
N ILE A 144 3.41 -4.39 -12.42
CA ILE A 144 3.02 -2.99 -12.60
C ILE A 144 1.64 -2.84 -11.97
N TYR A 145 1.54 -2.03 -10.93
CA TYR A 145 0.32 -1.80 -10.16
C TYR A 145 -0.14 -0.35 -10.29
N THR A 146 -1.41 -0.16 -10.61
CA THR A 146 -2.08 1.15 -10.68
C THR A 146 -3.49 1.05 -10.12
N THR A 147 -4.18 2.18 -9.99
CA THR A 147 -5.59 2.25 -9.60
C THR A 147 -6.33 3.14 -10.56
N GLU A 148 -7.56 2.78 -10.90
CA GLU A 148 -8.44 3.71 -11.60
C GLU A 148 -8.70 4.94 -10.72
N LYS A 149 -8.40 6.14 -11.24
CA LYS A 149 -9.06 7.33 -10.73
C LYS A 149 -10.48 7.26 -11.24
N THR A 150 -11.40 6.76 -10.41
CA THR A 150 -12.82 7.05 -10.64
C THR A 150 -12.92 8.57 -10.67
N PRO A 151 -13.36 9.19 -11.77
CA PRO A 151 -13.59 10.62 -11.77
C PRO A 151 -14.63 10.86 -10.68
N GLN A 152 -14.18 11.39 -9.54
CA GLN A 152 -15.07 11.79 -8.49
C GLN A 152 -15.91 12.88 -9.15
N SER A 153 -17.15 12.52 -9.49
CA SER A 153 -18.13 13.47 -9.98
C SER A 153 -18.36 14.41 -8.81
N SER A 154 -17.59 15.50 -8.77
CA SER A 154 -17.80 16.61 -7.88
C SER A 154 -19.14 17.22 -8.26
N THR A 155 -20.21 16.62 -7.77
CA THR A 155 -21.58 17.11 -7.86
C THR A 155 -21.82 18.28 -6.91
N SER A 156 -20.75 18.91 -6.39
CA SER A 156 -20.86 20.19 -5.72
C SER A 156 -21.18 21.27 -6.75
N SER A 157 -22.47 21.60 -6.73
CA SER A 157 -23.21 22.57 -7.52
C SER A 157 -22.74 24.03 -7.36
N SER A 158 -21.43 24.29 -7.36
CA SER A 158 -20.91 25.66 -7.42
C SER A 158 -20.98 26.18 -8.86
N ARG A 159 -22.19 26.60 -9.25
CA ARG A 159 -22.41 27.45 -10.41
C ARG A 159 -21.72 28.79 -10.18
N ARG A 160 -20.50 28.97 -10.69
CA ARG A 160 -19.92 30.23 -11.21
C ARG A 160 -18.40 30.09 -11.33
N ASP A 161 -17.93 29.59 -12.46
CA ASP A 161 -17.09 30.35 -13.39
C ASP A 161 -16.55 29.42 -14.49
N LEU A 162 -16.87 29.77 -15.73
CA LEU A 162 -16.53 29.03 -16.94
C LEU A 162 -15.08 29.31 -17.30
N ARG A 163 -14.13 28.65 -16.64
CA ARG A 163 -12.77 28.53 -17.17
C ARG A 163 -12.50 27.05 -17.45
N PRO A 164 -12.43 26.64 -18.73
CA PRO A 164 -11.99 25.29 -19.07
C PRO A 164 -10.53 25.18 -18.63
N GLU A 165 -10.31 24.51 -17.50
CA GLU A 165 -8.97 24.05 -17.13
C GLU A 165 -8.49 23.11 -18.25
N PRO A 166 -7.29 23.34 -18.80
CA PRO A 166 -6.77 22.53 -19.89
C PRO A 166 -6.75 21.07 -19.43
N ASP A 167 -7.31 20.19 -20.27
CA ASP A 167 -7.41 18.75 -20.06
C ASP A 167 -6.16 18.23 -19.36
N SER A 168 -6.26 18.04 -18.04
CA SER A 168 -5.18 17.51 -17.23
C SER A 168 -5.08 16.04 -17.59
N ASN A 169 -4.38 15.78 -18.69
CA ASN A 169 -4.09 14.48 -19.24
C ASN A 169 -3.54 13.66 -18.08
N SER A 170 -4.39 12.76 -17.59
CA SER A 170 -4.30 12.26 -16.23
C SER A 170 -2.93 11.65 -15.99
N ASP A 171 -2.18 12.18 -15.02
CA ASP A 171 -0.95 11.58 -14.51
C ASP A 171 -1.26 10.17 -14.02
N ALA A 172 -1.17 9.20 -14.92
CA ALA A 172 -1.33 7.80 -14.65
C ALA A 172 -0.02 7.34 -14.01
N THR A 173 0.20 7.69 -12.75
CA THR A 173 1.34 7.15 -11.99
C THR A 173 1.02 5.71 -11.63
N ALA A 174 2.03 4.84 -11.74
CA ALA A 174 1.99 3.46 -11.29
C ALA A 174 3.19 3.15 -10.39
N ILE A 175 3.14 2.00 -9.71
CA ILE A 175 4.31 1.44 -9.01
C ILE A 175 4.71 0.12 -9.68
N LEU A 176 6.02 -0.14 -9.72
CA LEU A 176 6.60 -1.37 -10.21
C LEU A 176 7.20 -2.15 -9.04
N LEU A 177 6.64 -3.31 -8.76
CA LEU A 177 7.17 -4.28 -7.80
C LEU A 177 8.10 -5.23 -8.56
N CYS A 178 9.38 -5.23 -8.22
CA CYS A 178 10.39 -5.99 -8.94
C CYS A 178 11.06 -7.05 -8.05
N LYS A 179 11.06 -8.30 -8.53
CA LYS A 179 11.90 -9.40 -8.06
C LYS A 179 12.70 -9.92 -9.25
N ALA A 180 13.74 -9.19 -9.64
CA ALA A 180 14.61 -9.53 -10.75
C ALA A 180 16.07 -9.13 -10.46
N SER A 181 17.02 -9.69 -11.22
CA SER A 181 18.39 -9.15 -11.24
C SER A 181 18.40 -7.75 -11.89
N PRO A 182 19.42 -6.91 -11.63
CA PRO A 182 19.56 -5.62 -12.30
C PRO A 182 19.56 -5.74 -13.83
N SER A 183 20.21 -6.77 -14.37
CA SER A 183 20.26 -7.02 -15.82
C SER A 183 18.91 -7.40 -16.43
N ALA A 184 18.11 -8.22 -15.72
CA ALA A 184 16.78 -8.58 -16.17
C ALA A 184 15.79 -7.41 -16.03
N LEU A 185 15.90 -6.62 -14.95
CA LEU A 185 15.12 -5.39 -14.80
C LEU A 185 15.42 -4.43 -15.95
N LYS A 186 16.70 -4.14 -16.22
CA LYS A 186 17.12 -3.27 -17.33
C LYS A 186 16.52 -3.74 -18.65
N ALA A 187 16.63 -5.03 -18.95
CA ALA A 187 16.13 -5.60 -20.19
C ALA A 187 14.61 -5.47 -20.35
N VAL A 188 13.85 -5.74 -19.28
CA VAL A 188 12.39 -5.54 -19.27
C VAL A 188 12.03 -4.07 -19.41
N THR A 189 12.71 -3.17 -18.70
CA THR A 189 12.44 -1.73 -18.79
C THR A 189 12.78 -1.16 -20.16
N THR A 190 13.84 -1.63 -20.82
CA THR A 190 14.17 -1.27 -22.20
C THR A 190 13.07 -1.73 -23.16
N TYR A 191 12.59 -2.96 -23.02
CA TYR A 191 11.45 -3.45 -23.82
C TYR A 191 10.19 -2.60 -23.62
N LEU A 192 9.89 -2.24 -22.36
CA LEU A 192 8.75 -1.38 -22.05
C LEU A 192 8.92 0.02 -22.67
N ALA A 193 10.14 0.56 -22.65
CA ALA A 193 10.46 1.83 -23.27
C ALA A 193 10.26 1.79 -24.79
N ASP A 194 10.82 0.78 -25.45
CA ASP A 194 10.74 0.63 -26.90
C ASP A 194 9.31 0.35 -27.40
N THR A 195 8.55 -0.44 -26.65
CA THR A 195 7.22 -0.90 -27.07
C THR A 195 6.11 0.09 -26.71
N PHE A 196 6.18 0.70 -25.53
CA PHE A 196 5.12 1.56 -25.00
C PHE A 196 5.50 3.04 -24.94
N SER A 197 6.70 3.42 -25.41
CA SER A 197 7.23 4.79 -25.29
C SER A 197 7.34 5.24 -23.82
N LEU A 198 7.64 4.31 -22.91
CA LEU A 198 7.91 4.62 -21.51
C LEU A 198 9.33 5.19 -21.38
N ALA A 199 9.52 6.42 -20.91
CA ALA A 199 10.88 6.93 -20.77
C ALA A 199 11.59 6.17 -19.64
N LEU A 200 12.84 5.72 -19.85
CA LEU A 200 13.60 5.04 -18.80
C LEU A 200 13.81 5.93 -17.56
N ALA A 201 13.84 7.25 -17.75
CA ALA A 201 13.90 8.24 -16.68
C ALA A 201 12.63 8.26 -15.79
N ASP A 202 11.51 7.74 -16.29
CA ASP A 202 10.25 7.68 -15.55
C ASP A 202 10.24 6.56 -14.50
N ILE A 203 11.20 5.64 -14.55
CA ILE A 203 11.31 4.51 -13.62
C ILE A 203 12.39 4.81 -12.59
N THR A 204 11.97 5.26 -11.40
CA THR A 204 12.88 5.64 -10.32
C THR A 204 12.68 4.75 -9.09
N PRO A 205 13.74 4.39 -8.33
CA PRO A 205 13.58 3.66 -7.08
C PRO A 205 12.69 4.43 -6.11
N LEU A 206 11.62 3.80 -5.61
CA LEU A 206 10.65 4.46 -4.75
C LEU A 206 11.18 4.50 -3.30
N ARG A 207 11.37 5.70 -2.75
CA ARG A 207 11.79 5.90 -1.36
C ARG A 207 10.58 6.13 -0.48
N LEU A 208 10.30 5.27 0.49
CA LEU A 208 9.12 5.45 1.32
C LEU A 208 9.39 6.42 2.48
N SER A 209 8.47 7.33 2.73
CA SER A 209 8.57 8.23 3.88
C SER A 209 8.37 7.45 5.19
N PRO A 210 9.08 7.80 6.28
CA PRO A 210 8.84 7.21 7.59
C PRO A 210 7.39 7.38 8.08
N ALA A 211 6.77 8.51 7.72
CA ALA A 211 5.36 8.79 8.02
C ALA A 211 4.41 7.78 7.36
N LEU A 212 4.66 7.42 6.09
CA LEU A 212 3.90 6.37 5.41
C LEU A 212 4.05 5.00 6.10
N ILE A 213 5.27 4.63 6.49
CA ILE A 213 5.52 3.34 7.15
C ILE A 213 4.75 3.25 8.48
N ARG A 214 4.72 4.34 9.23
CA ARG A 214 3.95 4.45 10.47
C ARG A 214 2.45 4.35 10.20
N SER A 215 1.92 5.19 9.31
CA SER A 215 0.47 5.25 9.04
C SER A 215 -0.06 3.95 8.45
N THR A 216 0.70 3.28 7.58
CA THR A 216 0.32 1.98 7.01
C THR A 216 0.28 0.89 8.07
N LEU A 217 1.16 0.90 9.09
CA LEU A 217 1.06 -0.03 10.21
C LEU A 217 -0.22 0.17 11.03
N GLU A 218 -0.52 1.41 11.39
CA GLU A 218 -1.73 1.74 12.16
C GLU A 218 -2.99 1.38 11.39
N GLN A 219 -3.06 1.76 10.11
CA GLN A 219 -4.16 1.43 9.23
C GLN A 219 -4.31 -0.08 9.07
N TYR A 220 -3.21 -0.82 8.93
CA TYR A 220 -3.24 -2.27 8.81
C TYR A 220 -3.85 -2.94 10.05
N LEU A 221 -3.37 -2.57 11.24
CA LEU A 221 -3.87 -3.10 12.51
C LEU A 221 -5.34 -2.74 12.74
N ALA A 222 -5.74 -1.50 12.40
CA ALA A 222 -7.12 -1.05 12.49
C ALA A 222 -8.04 -1.83 11.53
N THR A 223 -7.66 -2.00 10.26
CA THR A 223 -8.45 -2.74 9.27
C THR A 223 -8.66 -4.18 9.69
N VAL A 224 -7.60 -4.88 10.12
CA VAL A 224 -7.70 -6.28 10.56
C VAL A 224 -8.55 -6.43 11.83
N SER A 225 -8.35 -5.56 12.84
CA SER A 225 -9.12 -5.64 14.09
C SER A 225 -10.60 -5.31 13.90
N VAL A 226 -10.93 -4.30 13.09
CA VAL A 226 -12.33 -3.94 12.77
C VAL A 226 -13.00 -5.05 11.97
N ALA A 227 -12.32 -5.64 10.98
CA ALA A 227 -12.88 -6.73 10.20
C ALA A 227 -13.16 -7.98 11.06
N LEU A 228 -12.22 -8.34 11.95
CA LEU A 228 -12.43 -9.44 12.91
C LEU A 228 -13.56 -9.15 13.89
N GLY A 229 -13.63 -7.96 14.47
CA GLY A 229 -14.72 -7.57 15.38
C GLY A 229 -16.09 -7.56 14.69
N ARG A 230 -16.15 -7.22 13.40
CA ARG A 230 -17.38 -7.32 12.60
C ARG A 230 -17.79 -8.77 12.34
N ALA A 231 -16.83 -9.64 12.01
CA ALA A 231 -17.11 -11.06 11.81
C ALA A 231 -17.63 -11.71 13.11
N ALA A 232 -17.02 -11.37 14.25
CA ALA A 232 -17.46 -11.77 15.58
C ALA A 232 -18.90 -11.33 15.88
N PHE A 233 -19.19 -10.05 15.60
CA PHE A 233 -20.51 -9.50 15.83
C PHE A 233 -21.58 -10.15 14.93
N ALA A 234 -21.26 -10.41 13.66
CA ALA A 234 -22.15 -11.12 12.75
C ALA A 234 -22.44 -12.55 13.22
N SER A 235 -21.41 -13.26 13.69
CA SER A 235 -21.54 -14.59 14.31
C SER A 235 -22.49 -14.57 15.52
N ALA A 236 -22.29 -13.60 16.42
CA ALA A 236 -23.13 -13.44 17.61
C ALA A 236 -24.62 -13.16 17.30
N LEU A 237 -24.90 -12.34 16.27
CA LEU A 237 -26.27 -12.05 15.84
C LEU A 237 -26.99 -13.28 15.28
N VAL A 238 -26.27 -14.15 14.57
CA VAL A 238 -26.83 -15.41 14.06
C VAL A 238 -27.16 -16.34 15.23
N ALA A 239 -26.26 -16.46 16.20
CA ALA A 239 -26.48 -17.28 17.40
C ALA A 239 -27.67 -16.79 18.24
N GLU A 240 -27.85 -15.47 18.39
CA GLU A 240 -28.99 -14.89 19.12
C GLU A 240 -30.35 -15.14 18.43
N ALA A 241 -30.38 -15.21 17.09
CA ALA A 241 -31.61 -15.46 16.35
C ALA A 241 -32.10 -16.92 16.44
N GLU A 242 -31.19 -17.87 16.70
CA GLU A 242 -31.51 -19.29 16.75
C GLU A 242 -31.93 -19.78 18.16
N GLN A 243 -31.61 -19.05 19.23
CA GLN A 243 -31.80 -19.52 20.60
C GLN A 243 -32.39 -18.47 21.55
N GLU A 244 -33.71 -18.56 21.76
CA GLU A 244 -34.44 -17.72 22.73
C GLU A 244 -34.64 -18.42 24.11
N SER A 245 -34.07 -19.62 24.34
CA SER A 245 -34.47 -20.47 25.50
C SER A 245 -33.38 -21.04 26.41
N VAL A 246 -32.09 -20.70 26.27
CA VAL A 246 -31.02 -21.09 27.23
C VAL A 246 -30.04 -19.94 27.35
N ALA A 247 -29.82 -19.36 28.53
CA ALA A 247 -28.99 -18.14 28.67
C ALA A 247 -27.59 -18.40 29.24
N GLU A 248 -27.42 -19.41 30.11
CA GLU A 248 -26.18 -19.61 30.85
C GLU A 248 -25.09 -20.39 30.08
N GLU A 249 -25.46 -21.38 29.26
CA GLU A 249 -24.47 -22.16 28.48
C GLU A 249 -23.77 -21.33 27.39
N HIS A 250 -24.41 -20.27 26.89
CA HIS A 250 -23.88 -19.44 25.80
C HIS A 250 -22.79 -18.45 26.23
N GLU A 251 -22.72 -18.07 27.51
CA GLU A 251 -21.70 -17.12 27.95
C GLU A 251 -20.29 -17.73 27.82
N HIS A 252 -20.14 -19.02 28.12
CA HIS A 252 -18.86 -19.71 27.98
C HIS A 252 -18.42 -19.86 26.51
N GLU A 253 -19.36 -20.21 25.62
CA GLU A 253 -19.11 -20.33 24.19
C GLU A 253 -18.70 -18.99 23.58
N ARG A 254 -19.37 -17.89 23.97
CA ARG A 254 -19.03 -16.52 23.54
C ARG A 254 -17.64 -16.10 24.00
N GLU A 255 -17.26 -16.43 25.24
CA GLU A 255 -15.92 -16.12 25.73
C GLU A 255 -14.85 -16.94 25.00
N GLN A 256 -15.12 -18.22 24.71
CA GLN A 256 -14.21 -19.05 23.92
C GLN A 256 -14.05 -18.54 22.48
N GLU A 257 -15.13 -18.08 21.85
CA GLU A 257 -15.09 -17.45 20.53
C GLU A 257 -14.26 -16.16 20.54
N ARG A 258 -14.43 -15.32 21.57
CA ARG A 258 -13.60 -14.12 21.75
C ARG A 258 -12.13 -14.48 21.87
N GLU A 259 -11.76 -15.41 22.76
CA GLU A 259 -10.38 -15.86 22.90
C GLU A 259 -9.82 -16.41 21.57
N HIS A 260 -10.64 -17.09 20.78
CA HIS A 260 -10.26 -17.57 19.45
C HIS A 260 -9.96 -16.42 18.47
N LEU A 261 -10.81 -15.39 18.43
CA LEU A 261 -10.61 -14.19 17.60
C LEU A 261 -9.35 -13.43 17.99
N HIS A 262 -9.09 -13.30 19.30
CA HIS A 262 -7.86 -12.73 19.83
C HIS A 262 -6.63 -13.53 19.38
N SER A 263 -6.71 -14.86 19.42
CA SER A 263 -5.65 -15.76 18.93
C SER A 263 -5.42 -15.62 17.42
N ILE A 264 -6.49 -15.46 16.63
CA ILE A 264 -6.42 -15.20 15.19
C ILE A 264 -5.72 -13.86 14.92
N PHE A 265 -6.14 -12.78 15.58
CA PHE A 265 -5.53 -11.46 15.45
C PHE A 265 -4.03 -11.52 15.78
N GLN A 266 -3.67 -12.15 16.91
CA GLN A 266 -2.29 -12.33 17.34
C GLN A 266 -1.47 -13.16 16.33
N SER A 267 -2.09 -14.15 15.69
CA SER A 267 -1.44 -14.99 14.67
C SER A 267 -1.22 -14.25 13.35
N ILE A 268 -2.14 -13.37 12.96
CA ILE A 268 -2.03 -12.53 11.76
C ILE A 268 -0.93 -11.47 11.95
N VAL A 269 -0.96 -10.78 13.08
CA VAL A 269 0.02 -9.72 13.39
C VAL A 269 1.38 -10.32 13.70
N GLY A 270 1.42 -11.42 14.46
CA GLY A 270 2.65 -12.04 14.94
C GLY A 270 3.51 -11.08 15.77
N THR A 271 4.81 -11.36 15.83
CA THR A 271 5.76 -10.46 16.50
C THR A 271 6.01 -9.23 15.64
N LEU A 272 5.62 -8.06 16.13
CA LEU A 272 5.87 -6.79 15.47
C LEU A 272 7.32 -6.36 15.72
N ARG A 273 8.05 -6.04 14.65
CA ARG A 273 9.41 -5.52 14.69
C ARG A 273 9.47 -4.15 14.01
N ILE A 274 10.02 -3.17 14.70
CA ILE A 274 10.23 -1.81 14.21
C ILE A 274 11.73 -1.52 14.26
N THR A 275 12.33 -1.25 13.10
CA THR A 275 13.75 -0.86 13.01
C THR A 275 13.84 0.65 12.86
N ILE A 276 14.56 1.27 13.77
CA ILE A 276 14.90 2.69 13.76
C ILE A 276 16.32 2.83 13.20
N SER A 277 16.53 3.72 12.24
CA SER A 277 17.86 4.06 11.74
C SER A 277 18.30 5.43 12.25
N PHE A 278 19.61 5.57 12.49
CA PHE A 278 20.23 6.81 12.95
C PHE A 278 21.02 7.45 11.81
N ALA A 279 20.84 8.76 11.63
CA ALA A 279 21.69 9.54 10.73
C ALA A 279 23.05 9.83 11.41
N PRO A 280 24.18 9.70 10.70
CA PRO A 280 25.45 10.25 11.18
C PRO A 280 25.31 11.76 11.44
N PRO A 281 25.96 12.34 12.47
CA PRO A 281 26.99 11.78 13.35
C PRO A 281 26.48 11.39 14.76
N VAL A 282 25.17 11.36 15.01
CA VAL A 282 24.57 11.29 16.36
C VAL A 282 25.16 10.15 17.21
N ALA A 283 25.41 9.00 16.60
CA ALA A 283 26.17 7.90 17.18
C ALA A 283 26.85 7.12 16.05
N PRO A 284 28.14 7.36 15.74
CA PRO A 284 28.81 6.75 14.58
C PRO A 284 28.87 5.22 14.65
N SER A 285 28.78 4.64 15.84
CA SER A 285 28.74 3.18 16.07
C SER A 285 27.32 2.59 16.05
N LEU A 286 26.27 3.39 16.27
CA LEU A 286 24.90 2.91 16.36
C LEU A 286 24.16 3.17 15.05
N LYS A 287 24.10 2.16 14.19
CA LYS A 287 23.44 2.26 12.88
C LYS A 287 21.92 2.11 12.98
N THR A 288 21.48 1.15 13.80
CA THR A 288 20.07 0.76 13.91
C THR A 288 19.70 0.35 15.34
N LEU A 289 18.44 0.55 15.70
CA LEU A 289 17.81 0.04 16.92
C LEU A 289 16.56 -0.74 16.54
N ASP A 290 16.47 -1.99 16.98
CA ASP A 290 15.30 -2.84 16.74
C ASP A 290 14.41 -2.91 17.99
N ILE A 291 13.14 -2.56 17.82
CA ILE A 291 12.09 -2.68 18.84
C ILE A 291 11.23 -3.88 18.47
N THR A 292 11.06 -4.80 19.42
CA THR A 292 10.23 -6.00 19.23
C THR A 292 9.05 -5.95 20.20
N VAL A 293 7.83 -6.00 19.66
CA VAL A 293 6.58 -5.99 20.43
C VAL A 293 5.89 -7.36 20.27
N PRO A 294 5.67 -8.10 21.37
CA PRO A 294 4.97 -9.38 21.32
C PRO A 294 3.54 -9.24 20.79
N PRO A 295 3.00 -10.24 20.06
CA PRO A 295 1.65 -10.19 19.50
C PRO A 295 0.57 -9.93 20.56
N ARG A 296 0.74 -10.52 21.75
CA ARG A 296 -0.18 -10.34 22.88
C ARG A 296 -0.31 -8.87 23.27
N THR A 297 0.80 -8.12 23.32
CA THR A 297 0.80 -6.69 23.67
C THR A 297 0.06 -5.86 22.63
N VAL A 298 0.20 -6.20 21.35
CA VAL A 298 -0.58 -5.55 20.28
C VAL A 298 -2.06 -5.91 20.42
N GLY A 299 -2.38 -7.18 20.68
CA GLY A 299 -3.75 -7.66 20.88
C GLY A 299 -4.50 -6.93 22.00
N GLU A 300 -3.87 -6.76 23.16
CA GLU A 300 -4.51 -6.05 24.29
C GLU A 300 -4.90 -4.61 23.95
N GLN A 301 -4.14 -3.91 23.11
CA GLN A 301 -4.50 -2.56 22.68
C GLN A 301 -5.78 -2.53 21.82
N TYR A 302 -6.03 -3.58 21.03
CA TYR A 302 -7.20 -3.70 20.15
C TYR A 302 -8.34 -4.51 20.77
N ARG A 303 -8.24 -4.88 22.05
CA ARG A 303 -9.21 -5.76 22.71
C ARG A 303 -10.64 -5.25 22.65
N HIS A 304 -10.85 -3.97 22.97
CA HIS A 304 -12.17 -3.34 22.90
C HIS A 304 -12.82 -3.40 21.49
N VAL A 305 -12.01 -3.29 20.43
CA VAL A 305 -12.47 -3.41 19.03
C VAL A 305 -12.84 -4.85 18.70
N LEU A 306 -12.00 -5.80 19.12
CA LEU A 306 -12.21 -7.23 18.90
C LEU A 306 -13.44 -7.75 19.66
N ASP A 307 -13.71 -7.21 20.84
CA ASP A 307 -14.86 -7.58 21.68
C ASP A 307 -16.18 -6.98 21.17
N GLY A 308 -16.14 -6.14 20.12
CA GLY A 308 -17.32 -5.53 19.48
C GLY A 308 -17.96 -4.37 20.25
N SER A 309 -17.35 -3.96 21.36
CA SER A 309 -17.93 -2.99 22.31
C SER A 309 -18.05 -1.54 21.80
N ASP A 310 -17.23 -1.13 20.82
CA ASP A 310 -17.07 0.27 20.39
C ASP A 310 -17.48 0.55 18.93
N GLN A 311 -18.54 -0.09 18.42
CA GLN A 311 -19.01 0.19 17.05
C GLN A 311 -19.82 1.49 16.92
N THR A 312 -20.38 2.04 18.00
CA THR A 312 -21.32 3.18 17.93
C THR A 312 -20.68 4.53 18.21
N THR A 313 -19.52 4.56 18.86
CA THR A 313 -18.82 5.81 19.13
C THR A 313 -17.94 6.12 17.92
N ASN A 314 -18.39 7.08 17.12
CA ASN A 314 -17.66 7.67 15.99
C ASN A 314 -16.43 8.48 16.47
N ASP A 315 -15.84 8.06 17.60
CA ASP A 315 -14.93 8.84 18.39
C ASP A 315 -13.62 8.91 17.64
N SER A 316 -13.32 10.12 17.16
CA SER A 316 -12.18 10.46 16.32
C SER A 316 -10.84 10.33 17.08
N ARG A 317 -10.86 9.72 18.26
CA ARG A 317 -9.77 9.65 19.24
C ARG A 317 -9.38 8.23 19.58
N ARG A 318 -9.52 7.28 18.66
CA ARG A 318 -8.89 5.96 18.86
C ARG A 318 -7.38 6.16 19.02
N PRO A 319 -6.79 5.78 20.16
CA PRO A 319 -5.37 6.01 20.42
C PRO A 319 -4.56 5.24 19.38
N GLN A 320 -3.74 5.96 18.60
CA GLN A 320 -2.91 5.35 17.58
C GLN A 320 -1.88 4.42 18.23
N PHE A 321 -1.67 3.24 17.64
CA PHE A 321 -0.72 2.25 18.15
C PHE A 321 0.68 2.83 18.37
N MET A 322 1.18 3.61 17.41
CA MET A 322 2.53 4.15 17.50
C MET A 322 2.64 5.27 18.53
N ASP A 323 1.59 6.06 18.77
CA ASP A 323 1.58 7.07 19.83
C ASP A 323 1.66 6.43 21.22
N THR A 324 0.87 5.37 21.45
CA THR A 324 0.90 4.60 22.69
C THR A 324 2.27 3.95 22.90
N LEU A 325 2.82 3.32 21.86
CA LEU A 325 4.13 2.69 21.92
C LEU A 325 5.25 3.71 22.15
N ALA A 326 5.23 4.85 21.44
CA ALA A 326 6.22 5.90 21.58
C ALA A 326 6.19 6.52 22.98
N THR A 327 4.99 6.79 23.50
CA THR A 327 4.80 7.28 24.87
C THR A 327 5.35 6.28 25.89
N TRP A 328 5.00 5.01 25.75
CA TRP A 328 5.48 3.97 26.66
C TRP A 328 7.02 3.83 26.63
N ILE A 329 7.63 3.83 25.44
CA ILE A 329 9.09 3.74 25.29
C ILE A 329 9.76 4.97 25.90
N ARG A 330 9.23 6.17 25.64
CA ARG A 330 9.73 7.42 26.21
C ARG A 330 9.66 7.39 27.73
N ASP A 331 8.53 6.97 28.30
CA ASP A 331 8.34 6.94 29.75
C ASP A 331 9.24 5.90 30.44
N LYS A 332 9.57 4.79 29.76
CA LYS A 332 10.43 3.72 30.32
C LYS A 332 11.92 3.91 30.08
N THR A 333 12.30 4.54 28.97
CA THR A 333 13.71 4.59 28.52
C THR A 333 14.23 6.00 28.29
N GLY A 334 13.36 7.01 28.25
CA GLY A 334 13.69 8.36 27.80
C GLY A 334 13.84 8.52 26.29
N LEU A 335 13.73 7.43 25.51
CA LEU A 335 13.89 7.47 24.06
C LEU A 335 12.60 7.93 23.37
N ASN A 336 12.66 9.08 22.69
CA ASN A 336 11.54 9.55 21.88
C ASN A 336 11.63 9.02 20.44
N ILE A 337 11.00 7.89 20.15
CA ILE A 337 11.00 7.26 18.81
C ILE A 337 10.18 8.01 17.74
N ASP A 338 9.44 9.03 18.15
CA ASP A 338 8.58 9.85 17.29
C ASP A 338 8.98 11.33 17.40
N PRO A 339 9.96 11.80 16.61
CA PRO A 339 10.42 13.19 16.69
C PRO A 339 9.40 14.18 16.13
N PHE A 340 8.40 13.71 15.37
CA PHE A 340 7.33 14.54 14.84
C PHE A 340 6.05 14.17 15.59
N PRO A 341 5.75 14.79 16.75
CA PRO A 341 4.42 14.67 17.29
C PRO A 341 3.46 15.02 16.15
N SER A 342 2.44 14.20 15.95
CA SER A 342 1.29 14.55 15.14
C SER A 342 0.76 15.86 15.69
N THR A 343 1.30 17.00 15.26
CA THR A 343 0.67 18.30 15.38
C THR A 343 -0.52 18.18 14.46
N ILE A 344 -1.55 17.51 14.97
CA ILE A 344 -2.92 17.75 14.60
C ILE A 344 -3.06 19.22 14.98
N VAL A 345 -2.75 20.09 14.01
CA VAL A 345 -3.21 21.46 14.01
C VAL A 345 -4.73 21.30 13.94
N ASN A 346 -5.35 21.09 15.09
CA ASN A 346 -6.78 21.26 15.26
C ASN A 346 -7.00 22.73 14.97
N GLY A 347 -7.28 23.05 13.70
CA GLY A 347 -7.75 24.36 13.26
C GLY A 347 -9.17 24.56 13.77
N ASP A 348 -9.31 24.58 15.10
CA ASP A 348 -10.55 24.85 15.83
C ASP A 348 -10.45 26.21 16.55
N ASP A 349 -9.58 27.10 16.04
CA ASP A 349 -9.62 28.53 16.32
C ASP A 349 -10.62 29.21 15.36
N ASN A 350 -11.83 28.64 15.23
CA ASN A 350 -12.98 29.38 14.69
C ASN A 350 -13.72 30.10 15.83
N ASP A 351 -12.95 30.72 16.74
CA ASP A 351 -13.39 31.83 17.58
C ASP A 351 -13.22 33.11 16.75
N GLY A 352 -14.25 33.46 15.97
CA GLY A 352 -14.12 34.60 15.08
C GLY A 352 -15.38 35.01 14.34
N ASN A 353 -16.52 35.12 15.02
CA ASN A 353 -17.52 36.11 14.61
C ASN A 353 -18.43 36.49 15.78
N ASP A 354 -17.98 37.44 16.60
CA ASP A 354 -18.88 38.43 17.18
C ASP A 354 -18.17 39.79 17.13
N ASP A 355 -18.90 40.73 16.57
CA ASP A 355 -18.48 42.04 16.12
C ASP A 355 -18.10 42.97 17.29
N ASP A 356 -16.97 43.67 17.20
CA ASP A 356 -16.81 44.94 17.90
C ASP A 356 -16.13 45.99 17.01
N GLU A 357 -16.94 46.99 16.67
CA GLU A 357 -16.56 48.22 15.98
C GLU A 357 -15.66 49.06 16.88
N GLY A 358 -14.53 49.55 16.37
CA GLY A 358 -13.94 50.74 16.97
C GLY A 358 -12.47 51.01 16.76
N ASN A 359 -12.24 51.97 15.88
CA ASN A 359 -11.43 53.17 16.17
C ASN A 359 -9.99 53.25 15.63
N ALA A 360 -9.85 54.25 14.74
CA ALA A 360 -8.75 55.20 14.58
C ALA A 360 -7.30 54.71 14.40
N ALA A 361 -6.83 54.92 13.16
CA ALA A 361 -5.65 55.69 12.79
C ALA A 361 -4.48 55.79 13.80
N VAL A 362 -3.28 55.42 13.34
CA VAL A 362 -2.06 56.27 13.31
C VAL A 362 -0.98 55.48 12.57
N GLY A 363 -0.35 56.13 11.60
CA GLY A 363 0.69 55.53 10.78
C GLY A 363 2.04 55.42 11.49
N ASN A 364 2.95 54.66 10.89
CA ASN A 364 4.32 55.12 10.75
C ASN A 364 5.06 54.37 9.65
N ASP A 365 5.69 55.15 8.77
CA ASP A 365 6.86 54.79 7.99
C ASP A 365 7.93 54.16 8.88
N THR A 366 8.66 53.15 8.39
CA THR A 366 10.12 53.09 8.48
C THR A 366 10.65 52.03 7.50
N SER A 367 11.25 52.52 6.42
CA SER A 367 12.23 51.82 5.59
C SER A 367 13.49 51.50 6.42
N VAL A 368 14.28 50.47 6.05
CA VAL A 368 15.77 50.49 6.08
C VAL A 368 16.38 49.13 5.66
N ALA A 369 17.19 49.23 4.60
CA ALA A 369 18.48 48.60 4.31
C ALA A 369 18.67 47.07 4.16
N THR A 370 18.89 46.69 2.90
CA THR A 370 20.12 46.10 2.34
C THR A 370 21.23 45.62 3.30
N ALA A 371 21.70 44.38 3.08
CA ALA A 371 23.12 44.04 3.19
C ALA A 371 23.52 42.87 2.27
N ASN A 372 24.12 43.22 1.14
CA ASN A 372 24.90 42.34 0.27
C ASN A 372 26.10 41.75 1.02
N LYS A 373 26.44 40.48 0.75
CA LYS A 373 27.79 39.97 1.01
C LYS A 373 28.31 39.11 -0.15
N THR A 374 28.91 39.81 -1.09
CA THR A 374 29.83 39.31 -2.11
C THR A 374 31.10 38.80 -1.42
N LYS A 375 31.52 37.55 -1.69
CA LYS A 375 32.89 37.09 -1.43
C LYS A 375 33.49 36.52 -2.71
N LYS A 376 34.51 37.24 -3.21
CA LYS A 376 35.36 36.93 -4.35
C LYS A 376 36.66 36.25 -3.86
N ASN A 377 37.09 35.24 -4.64
CA ASN A 377 38.47 34.82 -4.96
C ASN A 377 39.35 34.18 -3.85
N PRO A 378 40.45 33.45 -4.17
CA PRO A 378 41.10 33.23 -5.49
C PRO A 378 41.53 31.78 -5.85
N MET A 379 41.86 31.63 -7.15
CA MET A 379 42.77 30.65 -7.76
C MET A 379 44.05 30.33 -6.97
N ARG A 380 44.45 29.05 -6.92
CA ARG A 380 45.85 28.56 -7.10
C ARG A 380 45.94 27.02 -7.22
N PRO A 381 47.11 26.44 -7.60
CA PRO A 381 47.25 25.63 -8.82
C PRO A 381 47.43 24.13 -8.57
N HIS A 382 47.41 23.39 -9.69
CA HIS A 382 47.70 21.97 -9.86
C HIS A 382 48.95 21.48 -9.12
N THR A 383 48.84 20.31 -8.48
CA THR A 383 49.97 19.41 -8.22
C THR A 383 49.46 17.99 -8.40
N GLU A 384 49.99 17.32 -9.42
CA GLU A 384 49.73 15.92 -9.72
C GLU A 384 50.61 15.06 -8.80
N THR A 385 49.99 14.15 -8.06
CA THR A 385 50.67 13.05 -7.39
C THR A 385 49.77 11.82 -7.48
N GLU A 386 50.15 10.91 -8.37
CA GLU A 386 49.59 9.56 -8.48
C GLU A 386 49.86 8.82 -7.17
N THR A 387 48.78 8.43 -6.48
CA THR A 387 48.81 7.45 -5.39
C THR A 387 47.57 6.57 -5.47
N GLU A 388 47.78 5.29 -5.19
CA GLU A 388 46.89 4.16 -5.42
C GLU A 388 45.55 4.32 -4.70
N THR A 389 44.46 4.15 -5.45
CA THR A 389 43.07 4.30 -5.00
C THR A 389 42.61 3.13 -4.12
N GLU A 390 42.77 3.27 -2.81
CA GLU A 390 41.74 2.78 -1.88
C GLU A 390 40.54 3.74 -1.96
N SER A 391 39.40 3.21 -2.37
CA SER A 391 38.12 3.91 -2.48
C SER A 391 37.65 4.40 -1.11
N GLU A 392 38.13 5.56 -0.68
CA GLU A 392 37.48 6.36 0.35
C GLU A 392 36.05 6.64 -0.11
N ALA A 393 35.08 5.99 0.52
CA ALA A 393 33.67 6.33 0.37
C ALA A 393 33.51 7.81 0.70
N SER A 394 33.28 8.64 -0.33
CA SER A 394 33.11 10.07 -0.14
C SER A 394 32.02 10.29 0.90
N VAL A 395 32.39 10.90 2.02
CA VAL A 395 31.47 11.30 3.08
C VAL A 395 30.59 12.40 2.48
N GLN A 396 29.51 11.99 1.79
CA GLN A 396 28.46 12.92 1.39
C GLN A 396 27.87 13.46 2.69
N GLU A 397 28.09 14.76 2.91
CA GLU A 397 27.50 15.51 4.01
C GLU A 397 25.98 15.28 3.96
N PRO A 398 25.36 14.74 5.02
CA PRO A 398 23.96 14.40 4.99
C PRO A 398 23.13 15.66 4.70
N PRO A 399 22.06 15.56 3.89
CA PRO A 399 21.23 16.71 3.57
C PRO A 399 20.73 17.36 4.88
N PRO A 400 20.78 18.70 5.01
CA PRO A 400 20.70 19.45 6.27
C PRO A 400 19.37 19.35 7.05
N HIS A 401 18.43 18.52 6.60
CA HIS A 401 17.08 18.42 7.15
C HIS A 401 16.63 17.00 7.47
N GLN A 402 17.52 16.00 7.38
CA GLN A 402 17.11 14.65 7.74
C GLN A 402 17.06 14.49 9.26
N PRO A 403 15.93 14.04 9.85
CA PRO A 403 15.84 13.84 11.28
C PRO A 403 16.91 12.83 11.74
N PRO A 404 17.50 13.04 12.93
CA PRO A 404 18.59 12.20 13.44
C PRO A 404 18.18 10.74 13.63
N MET A 405 16.88 10.50 13.80
CA MET A 405 16.30 9.20 14.06
C MET A 405 14.99 9.05 13.27
N ARG A 406 14.77 7.89 12.64
CA ARG A 406 13.55 7.61 11.89
C ARG A 406 13.19 6.14 11.90
N VAL A 407 11.88 5.85 11.86
CA VAL A 407 11.40 4.50 11.56
C VAL A 407 11.80 4.16 10.13
N SER A 408 12.66 3.15 9.98
CA SER A 408 13.23 2.73 8.71
C SER A 408 12.58 1.48 8.15
N ARG A 409 12.01 0.63 9.02
CA ARG A 409 11.37 -0.62 8.63
C ARG A 409 10.35 -1.03 9.67
N VAL A 410 9.25 -1.61 9.20
CA VAL A 410 8.26 -2.32 10.00
C VAL A 410 8.10 -3.74 9.44
N SER A 411 7.97 -4.72 10.33
CA SER A 411 7.70 -6.11 9.97
C SER A 411 6.71 -6.72 10.96
N THR A 412 5.68 -7.36 10.41
CA THR A 412 4.70 -8.22 11.11
C THR A 412 4.82 -9.64 10.54
N ALA A 413 3.97 -10.57 10.99
CA ALA A 413 3.84 -11.88 10.36
C ALA A 413 3.17 -11.80 8.98
N ALA A 414 2.37 -10.77 8.71
CA ALA A 414 1.64 -10.62 7.45
C ALA A 414 2.39 -9.83 6.38
N TYR A 415 3.23 -8.86 6.77
CA TYR A 415 4.02 -8.09 5.81
C TYR A 415 5.29 -7.48 6.41
N ALA A 416 6.19 -7.01 5.55
CA ALA A 416 7.31 -6.16 5.92
C ALA A 416 7.50 -5.03 4.90
N ILE A 417 7.78 -3.82 5.36
CA ILE A 417 7.97 -2.61 4.54
C ILE A 417 9.16 -1.78 5.04
N SER A 418 9.96 -1.18 4.15
CA SER A 418 11.09 -0.30 4.52
C SER A 418 11.20 0.99 3.71
N VAL A 419 11.89 1.99 4.26
CA VAL A 419 12.16 3.30 3.59
C VAL A 419 12.98 3.16 2.31
N GLU A 420 13.66 2.03 2.13
CA GLU A 420 14.41 1.69 0.92
C GLU A 420 13.52 1.16 -0.22
N GLY A 421 12.21 1.16 -0.04
CA GLY A 421 11.28 0.64 -1.04
C GLY A 421 11.30 -0.88 -1.11
N ARG A 422 11.49 -1.58 0.02
CA ARG A 422 11.32 -3.04 0.06
C ARG A 422 9.97 -3.38 0.66
N LEU A 423 9.24 -4.30 0.02
CA LEU A 423 7.93 -4.78 0.45
C LEU A 423 7.86 -6.30 0.37
N LYS A 424 7.29 -6.96 1.39
CA LYS A 424 7.03 -8.39 1.38
C LYS A 424 5.66 -8.67 1.99
N PHE A 425 4.86 -9.50 1.35
CA PHE A 425 3.63 -10.07 1.92
C PHE A 425 3.86 -11.55 2.27
N ALA A 426 3.19 -12.05 3.30
CA ALA A 426 3.24 -13.46 3.71
C ALA A 426 1.90 -14.15 3.49
N SER A 427 1.91 -15.35 2.91
CA SER A 427 0.70 -16.13 2.61
C SER A 427 0.02 -16.70 3.86
N LYS A 428 0.80 -17.09 4.88
CA LYS A 428 0.29 -17.78 6.06
C LYS A 428 -0.89 -17.08 6.76
N PRO A 429 -0.87 -15.75 7.03
CA PRO A 429 -2.02 -15.07 7.61
C PRO A 429 -3.27 -15.07 6.71
N VAL A 430 -3.08 -15.08 5.40
CA VAL A 430 -4.19 -15.19 4.44
C VAL A 430 -4.83 -16.57 4.51
N GLU A 431 -4.02 -17.63 4.54
CA GLU A 431 -4.50 -19.02 4.67
C GLU A 431 -5.24 -19.24 5.99
N LEU A 432 -4.72 -18.67 7.08
CA LEU A 432 -5.36 -18.71 8.40
C LEU A 432 -6.76 -18.09 8.36
N VAL A 433 -6.91 -16.91 7.76
CA VAL A 433 -8.21 -16.25 7.61
C VAL A 433 -9.14 -17.03 6.70
N ASN A 434 -8.65 -17.63 5.60
CA ASN A 434 -9.47 -18.50 4.76
C ASN A 434 -10.02 -19.70 5.54
N GLY A 435 -9.21 -20.31 6.40
CA GLY A 435 -9.66 -21.40 7.27
C GLY A 435 -10.72 -20.95 8.26
N PHE A 436 -10.51 -19.80 8.91
CA PHE A 436 -11.49 -19.20 9.84
C PHE A 436 -12.82 -18.87 9.15
N LEU A 437 -12.79 -18.20 7.99
CA LEU A 437 -14.01 -17.86 7.26
C LEU A 437 -14.74 -19.10 6.76
N GLY A 438 -14.01 -20.15 6.36
CA GLY A 438 -14.61 -21.42 6.00
C GLY A 438 -15.39 -22.06 7.15
N LEU A 439 -14.94 -21.92 8.40
CA LEU A 439 -15.68 -22.43 9.56
C LEU A 439 -16.99 -21.68 9.81
N LEU A 440 -17.01 -20.37 9.59
CA LEU A 440 -18.23 -19.55 9.73
C LEU A 440 -19.29 -19.93 8.70
N GLU A 441 -18.88 -20.26 7.46
CA GLU A 441 -19.81 -20.62 6.39
C GLU A 441 -20.52 -21.98 6.60
N HIS A 442 -19.87 -22.94 7.29
CA HIS A 442 -20.46 -24.27 7.49
C HIS A 442 -21.55 -24.30 8.58
N GLY A 443 -21.63 -23.28 9.44
CA GLY A 443 -22.62 -23.21 10.52
C GLY A 443 -24.00 -22.73 10.07
N SER A 444 -24.09 -21.91 9.02
CA SER A 444 -25.35 -21.29 8.61
C SER A 444 -25.99 -22.02 7.42
N ASN A 445 -26.86 -23.00 7.69
CA ASN A 445 -27.75 -23.59 6.68
C ASN A 445 -28.89 -22.63 6.23
N ALA A 446 -28.80 -21.34 6.57
CA ALA A 446 -29.78 -20.32 6.22
C ALA A 446 -29.70 -20.01 4.72
N GLU A 447 -30.42 -20.81 3.92
CA GLU A 447 -30.70 -20.55 2.50
C GLU A 447 -31.37 -19.17 2.34
N GLY A 448 -30.59 -18.10 2.18
CA GLY A 448 -31.13 -16.79 1.82
C GLY A 448 -30.41 -15.56 2.36
N VAL A 449 -29.44 -15.69 3.27
CA VAL A 449 -28.61 -14.54 3.65
C VAL A 449 -27.52 -14.39 2.60
N SER A 450 -27.76 -13.43 1.69
CA SER A 450 -26.92 -12.96 0.59
C SER A 450 -25.44 -13.27 0.74
N GLU A 451 -24.85 -13.80 -0.34
CA GLU A 451 -23.42 -14.06 -0.61
C GLU A 451 -22.49 -12.83 -0.46
N ALA A 452 -22.62 -12.04 0.60
CA ALA A 452 -21.54 -11.19 1.07
C ALA A 452 -20.48 -12.13 1.67
N ARG A 453 -19.84 -12.93 0.79
CA ARG A 453 -18.68 -13.73 1.14
C ARG A 453 -17.70 -12.77 1.78
N HIS A 454 -17.36 -13.07 3.03
CA HIS A 454 -16.47 -12.25 3.81
C HIS A 454 -15.16 -12.19 3.03
N GLU A 455 -14.84 -11.02 2.48
CA GLU A 455 -13.56 -10.86 1.80
C GLU A 455 -12.45 -11.13 2.81
N ASN A 456 -11.39 -11.82 2.37
CA ASN A 456 -10.25 -12.05 3.23
C ASN A 456 -9.64 -10.69 3.62
N PHE A 457 -9.92 -10.24 4.83
CA PHE A 457 -9.56 -8.90 5.32
C PHE A 457 -8.04 -8.68 5.42
N VAL A 458 -7.23 -9.75 5.45
CA VAL A 458 -5.76 -9.64 5.32
C VAL A 458 -5.39 -9.22 3.89
N ARG A 459 -6.05 -9.78 2.87
CA ARG A 459 -5.86 -9.34 1.47
C ARG A 459 -6.32 -7.90 1.28
N GLU A 460 -7.43 -7.52 1.90
CA GLU A 460 -7.94 -6.15 1.87
C GLU A 460 -6.93 -5.18 2.51
N ALA A 461 -6.44 -5.49 3.72
CA ALA A 461 -5.43 -4.67 4.40
C ALA A 461 -4.12 -4.56 3.60
N ASN A 462 -3.67 -5.66 2.98
CA ASN A 462 -2.52 -5.63 2.07
C ASN A 462 -2.79 -4.75 0.84
N GLN A 463 -4.03 -4.72 0.33
CA GLN A 463 -4.42 -3.92 -0.82
C GLN A 463 -4.43 -2.42 -0.47
N GLN A 464 -4.94 -2.08 0.71
CA GLN A 464 -4.88 -0.71 1.24
C GLN A 464 -3.43 -0.25 1.40
N LEU A 465 -2.52 -1.13 1.86
CA LEU A 465 -1.09 -0.84 1.92
C LEU A 465 -0.50 -0.52 0.53
N LEU A 466 -0.80 -1.31 -0.50
CA LEU A 466 -0.36 -1.01 -1.88
C LEU A 466 -0.93 0.32 -2.39
N ASN A 467 -2.18 0.63 -2.07
CA ASN A 467 -2.79 1.91 -2.42
C ASN A 467 -2.07 3.09 -1.76
N ALA A 468 -1.68 2.95 -0.49
CA ALA A 468 -0.91 3.97 0.22
C ALA A 468 0.49 4.17 -0.40
N VAL A 469 1.16 3.08 -0.80
CA VAL A 469 2.44 3.15 -1.52
C VAL A 469 2.30 3.84 -2.88
N LEU A 470 1.22 3.56 -3.62
CA LEU A 470 0.93 4.25 -4.88
C LEU A 470 0.62 5.73 -4.68
N ALA A 471 -0.09 6.08 -3.61
CA ALA A 471 -0.35 7.48 -3.25
C ALA A 471 0.95 8.22 -2.92
N GLU A 472 1.89 7.58 -2.25
CA GLU A 472 3.22 8.12 -1.98
C GLU A 472 4.04 8.32 -3.27
N ALA A 473 4.01 7.35 -4.19
CA ALA A 473 4.64 7.52 -5.51
C ALA A 473 4.09 8.74 -6.26
N ARG A 474 2.75 8.91 -6.25
CA ARG A 474 2.09 10.10 -6.81
C ARG A 474 2.47 11.40 -6.11
N ARG A 475 2.76 11.36 -4.81
CA ARG A 475 3.20 12.53 -4.04
C ARG A 475 4.60 12.96 -4.49
N GLN A 476 5.52 12.02 -4.62
CA GLN A 476 6.91 12.30 -5.04
C GLN A 476 6.97 12.88 -6.46
N VAL A 477 6.16 12.36 -7.38
CA VAL A 477 6.07 12.92 -8.75
C VAL A 477 5.68 14.40 -8.75
N ARG A 478 4.81 14.83 -7.83
CA ARG A 478 4.40 16.25 -7.70
C ARG A 478 5.43 17.13 -7.01
N GLU A 479 6.37 16.55 -6.28
CA GLU A 479 7.42 17.28 -5.57
C GLU A 479 8.68 17.45 -6.45
N ASP A 480 8.91 16.51 -7.36
CA ASP A 480 10.05 16.52 -8.28
C ASP A 480 9.80 17.29 -9.59
N GLY A 481 8.54 17.49 -9.98
CA GLY A 481 8.12 18.19 -11.21
C GLY A 481 7.62 19.59 -10.95
#